data_AF-A0A238YNQ8-F1
#
_entry.id   AF-A0A238YNQ8-F1
#
_cell.length_a   1.000
_cell.length_b   1.000
_cell.length_c   1.000
_cell.angle_alpha   90.00
_cell.angle_beta   90.00
_cell.angle_gamma   90.00
#
_symmetry.space_group_name_H-M   'P 1'
#
loop_
_entity.id
_entity.type
_entity.pdbx_description
1 polymer ?
#
loop_
_entity_poly.entity_id
_entity_poly.type
_entity_poly.pdbx_seq_one_letter_code
_entity_poly.pdbx_strand_id
1 'polypeptide(L)'
;MIKLISSTEEILKTVSIAARVCYSGSSVDKLIEEFSEEENRKLIKKVTSMGHLSVVEHAVFTFSIPKQLKEELFEILKEKPFLNISEREEDFIVSLNLRTMKELQTLLPDLTFTKEVAKHIPDWLT
;
A
#
# COMPACT_ATOMS: atom_id res chain seq x y z
N MET A 1 -12.15 16.55 3.85
CA MET A 1 -11.61 15.43 4.64
C MET A 1 -11.24 14.33 3.66
N ILE A 2 -10.07 13.72 3.80
CA ILE A 2 -9.72 12.51 3.04
C ILE A 2 -10.36 11.32 3.74
N LYS A 3 -11.00 10.42 3.00
CA LYS A 3 -11.73 9.27 3.56
C LYS A 3 -11.27 7.98 2.90
N LEU A 4 -10.89 6.98 3.70
CA LEU A 4 -10.68 5.61 3.22
C LEU A 4 -12.03 5.03 2.75
N ILE A 5 -12.09 4.59 1.50
CA ILE A 5 -13.25 3.92 0.89
C ILE A 5 -13.11 2.40 1.03
N SER A 6 -11.94 1.88 0.70
CA SER A 6 -11.64 0.45 0.75
C SER A 6 -10.15 0.20 0.87
N SER A 7 -9.80 -0.97 1.37
CA SER A 7 -8.45 -1.53 1.35
C SER A 7 -8.54 -3.00 0.98
N THR A 8 -7.46 -3.57 0.43
CA THR A 8 -7.32 -5.02 0.24
C THR A 8 -7.70 -5.77 1.53
N GLU A 9 -8.56 -6.78 1.41
CA GLU A 9 -8.90 -7.66 2.52
C GLU A 9 -7.72 -8.55 2.90
N GLU A 10 -7.62 -8.91 4.19
CA GLU A 10 -6.54 -9.75 4.73
C GLU A 10 -5.13 -9.32 4.25
N ILE A 11 -4.80 -8.02 4.33
CA ILE A 11 -3.56 -7.42 3.79
C ILE A 11 -2.32 -8.27 4.08
N LEU A 12 -2.13 -8.67 5.34
CA LEU A 12 -0.97 -9.46 5.77
C LEU A 12 -0.89 -10.79 5.01
N LYS A 13 -2.03 -11.48 4.82
CA LYS A 13 -2.12 -12.74 4.08
C LYS A 13 -1.77 -12.52 2.61
N THR A 14 -2.40 -11.54 1.97
CA THR A 14 -2.14 -11.18 0.57
C THR A 14 -0.65 -10.91 0.31
N VAL A 15 -0.04 -10.06 1.14
CA VAL A 15 1.38 -9.72 1.03
C VAL A 15 2.29 -10.92 1.37
N SER A 16 1.93 -11.73 2.37
CA SER A 16 2.74 -12.89 2.77
C SER A 16 2.77 -13.97 1.70
N ILE A 17 1.65 -14.22 1.02
CA ILE A 17 1.59 -15.16 -0.10
C ILE A 17 2.44 -14.64 -1.26
N ALA A 18 2.33 -13.35 -1.59
CA ALA A 18 3.18 -12.74 -2.62
C ALA A 18 4.68 -12.89 -2.29
N ALA A 19 5.06 -12.67 -1.04
CA ALA A 19 6.44 -12.88 -0.58
C ALA A 19 6.85 -14.36 -0.68
N ARG A 20 5.99 -15.31 -0.29
CA ARG A 20 6.30 -16.74 -0.34
C ARG A 20 6.41 -17.27 -1.77
N VAL A 21 5.56 -16.83 -2.70
CA VAL A 21 5.64 -17.25 -4.12
C VAL A 21 6.98 -16.86 -4.74
N CYS A 22 7.51 -15.68 -4.38
CA CYS A 22 8.79 -15.22 -4.91
C CYS A 22 10.01 -15.96 -4.31
N TYR A 23 9.88 -16.59 -3.13
CA TYR A 23 11.00 -17.18 -2.38
C TYR A 23 10.87 -18.69 -2.09
N SER A 24 9.72 -19.30 -2.38
CA SER A 24 9.47 -20.73 -2.14
C SER A 24 9.07 -21.42 -3.43
N GLY A 25 9.57 -22.65 -3.62
CA GLY A 25 9.10 -23.54 -4.70
C GLY A 25 7.82 -24.30 -4.35
N SER A 26 7.11 -23.90 -3.29
CA SER A 26 5.90 -24.56 -2.80
C SER A 26 4.68 -24.16 -3.64
N SER A 27 3.69 -25.05 -3.76
CA SER A 27 2.43 -24.73 -4.43
C SER A 27 1.64 -23.68 -3.65
N VAL A 28 0.87 -22.85 -4.36
CA VAL A 28 0.03 -21.79 -3.76
C VAL A 28 -0.91 -22.33 -2.68
N ASP A 29 -1.52 -23.50 -2.91
CA ASP A 29 -2.43 -24.12 -1.93
C ASP A 29 -1.75 -24.39 -0.58
N LYS A 30 -0.49 -24.88 -0.60
CA LYS A 30 0.27 -25.11 0.64
C LYS A 30 0.62 -23.81 1.35
N LEU A 31 0.92 -22.75 0.58
CA LEU A 31 1.22 -21.44 1.13
C LEU A 31 0.00 -20.79 1.81
N ILE A 32 -1.20 -21.13 1.36
CA ILE A 32 -2.46 -20.66 1.95
C ILE A 32 -2.78 -21.44 3.23
N GLU A 33 -2.54 -22.75 3.26
CA GLU A 33 -2.79 -23.61 4.42
C GLU A 33 -1.85 -23.30 5.60
N GLU A 34 -0.57 -23.02 5.32
CA GLU A 34 0.45 -22.69 6.33
C GLU A 34 0.42 -21.22 6.75
N PHE A 35 -0.74 -20.73 7.22
CA PHE A 35 -0.88 -19.35 7.69
C PHE A 35 -0.57 -19.20 9.18
N SER A 36 0.54 -18.54 9.49
CA SER A 36 0.88 -18.06 10.85
C SER A 36 1.09 -16.55 10.82
N GLU A 37 0.29 -15.80 11.57
CA GLU A 37 0.35 -14.33 11.58
C GLU A 37 1.73 -13.83 12.02
N GLU A 38 2.29 -14.40 13.10
CA GLU A 38 3.58 -14.00 13.65
C GLU A 38 4.72 -14.27 12.65
N GLU A 39 4.74 -15.46 12.05
CA GLU A 39 5.76 -15.82 11.06
C GLU A 39 5.65 -14.98 9.80
N ASN A 40 4.43 -14.69 9.34
CA ASN A 40 4.19 -13.86 8.17
C ASN A 40 4.62 -12.42 8.40
N ARG A 41 4.37 -11.84 9.59
CA ARG A 41 4.90 -10.52 9.97
C ARG A 41 6.43 -10.50 9.95
N LYS A 42 7.08 -11.53 10.53
CA LYS A 42 8.56 -11.66 10.52
C LYS A 42 9.11 -11.80 9.10
N LEU A 43 8.47 -12.62 8.26
CA LEU A 43 8.84 -12.84 6.87
C LEU A 43 8.77 -11.53 6.09
N ILE A 44 7.63 -10.83 6.14
CA ILE A 44 7.44 -9.59 5.40
C ILE A 44 8.46 -8.54 5.84
N LYS A 45 8.66 -8.36 7.15
CA LYS A 45 9.67 -7.43 7.68
C LYS A 45 11.08 -7.76 7.17
N LYS A 46 11.45 -9.05 7.13
CA LYS A 46 12.74 -9.49 6.59
C LYS A 46 12.85 -9.17 5.10
N VAL A 47 11.86 -9.55 4.30
CA VAL A 47 11.86 -9.36 2.84
C VAL A 47 11.90 -7.88 2.47
N THR A 48 11.12 -7.03 3.14
CA THR A 48 11.13 -5.58 2.90
C THR A 48 12.44 -4.94 3.37
N SER A 49 13.06 -5.41 4.46
CA SER A 49 14.39 -4.94 4.90
C SER A 49 15.52 -5.24 3.91
N MET A 50 15.33 -6.25 3.05
CA MET A 50 16.26 -6.58 1.96
C MET A 50 16.01 -5.75 0.69
N GLY A 51 15.04 -4.83 0.70
CA GLY A 51 14.69 -3.98 -0.44
C GLY A 51 13.64 -4.56 -1.38
N HIS A 52 13.08 -5.73 -1.08
CA HIS A 52 12.06 -6.39 -1.91
C HIS A 52 10.66 -5.84 -1.62
N LEU A 53 10.47 -4.54 -1.88
CA LEU A 53 9.21 -3.82 -1.64
C LEU A 53 8.08 -4.19 -2.62
N SER A 54 8.37 -4.93 -3.70
CA SER A 54 7.34 -5.37 -4.64
C SER A 54 6.27 -6.24 -3.98
N VAL A 55 6.59 -6.97 -2.92
CA VAL A 55 5.62 -7.86 -2.23
C VAL A 55 4.47 -7.08 -1.59
N VAL A 56 4.72 -5.83 -1.15
CA VAL A 56 3.67 -4.99 -0.54
C VAL A 56 2.83 -4.25 -1.59
N GLU A 57 3.20 -4.26 -2.87
CA GLU A 57 2.40 -3.67 -3.95
C GLU A 57 1.06 -4.36 -4.17
N HIS A 58 0.93 -5.62 -3.70
CA HIS A 58 -0.31 -6.38 -3.76
C HIS A 58 -1.41 -5.86 -2.80
N ALA A 59 -1.06 -4.99 -1.86
CA ALA A 59 -2.00 -4.32 -0.99
C ALA A 59 -2.36 -2.94 -1.59
N VAL A 60 -3.64 -2.73 -1.89
CA VAL A 60 -4.19 -1.52 -2.51
C VAL A 60 -5.18 -0.85 -1.59
N PHE A 61 -5.14 0.47 -1.55
CA PHE A 61 -6.05 1.31 -0.78
C PHE A 61 -6.70 2.30 -1.71
N THR A 62 -7.96 2.62 -1.45
CA THR A 62 -8.76 3.57 -2.22
C THR A 62 -9.33 4.63 -1.29
N PHE A 63 -9.16 5.89 -1.66
CA PHE A 63 -9.55 7.05 -0.88
C PHE A 63 -10.46 7.98 -1.69
N SER A 64 -11.40 8.64 -1.02
CA SER A 64 -12.05 9.87 -1.49
C SER A 64 -11.24 11.06 -0.98
N ILE A 65 -10.90 11.97 -1.89
CA ILE A 65 -10.04 13.13 -1.64
C ILE A 65 -10.76 14.39 -2.14
N PRO A 66 -10.86 15.45 -1.33
CA PRO A 66 -11.51 16.69 -1.75
C PRO A 66 -10.74 17.40 -2.87
N LYS A 67 -11.47 18.11 -3.74
CA LYS A 67 -10.90 18.83 -4.90
C LYS A 67 -9.77 19.81 -4.59
N GLN A 68 -9.78 20.41 -3.41
CA GLN A 68 -8.75 21.36 -2.98
C GLN A 68 -7.34 20.74 -2.87
N LEU A 69 -7.22 19.41 -2.75
CA LEU A 69 -5.92 18.71 -2.77
C LEU A 69 -5.43 18.35 -4.18
N LYS A 70 -6.03 18.95 -5.23
CA LYS A 70 -5.62 18.74 -6.62
C LYS A 70 -4.13 19.01 -6.81
N GLU A 71 -3.60 20.09 -6.25
CA GLU A 71 -2.18 20.45 -6.40
C GLU A 71 -1.26 19.40 -5.77
N GLU A 72 -1.57 18.91 -4.56
CA GLU A 72 -0.82 17.81 -3.95
C GLU A 72 -0.84 16.55 -4.83
N LEU A 73 -2.01 16.19 -5.40
CA LEU A 73 -2.09 15.05 -6.33
C LEU A 73 -1.21 15.24 -7.58
N PHE A 74 -1.13 16.46 -8.12
CA PHE A 74 -0.24 16.76 -9.24
C PHE A 74 1.23 16.65 -8.86
N GLU A 75 1.63 17.10 -7.67
CA GLU A 75 3.00 16.95 -7.18
C GLU A 75 3.38 15.47 -7.04
N ILE A 76 2.48 14.67 -6.46
CA ILE A 76 2.68 13.24 -6.33
C ILE A 76 2.84 12.56 -7.69
N LEU A 77 2.00 12.89 -8.68
CA LEU A 77 2.06 12.27 -10.01
C LEU A 77 3.39 12.53 -10.75
N LYS A 78 4.09 13.65 -10.45
CA LYS A 78 5.41 13.93 -11.01
C LYS A 78 6.47 12.95 -10.50
N GLU A 79 6.38 12.58 -9.23
CA GLU A 79 7.33 11.69 -8.57
C GLU A 79 6.96 10.20 -8.71
N LYS A 80 5.67 9.88 -8.66
CA LYS A 80 5.13 8.53 -8.64
C LYS A 80 3.85 8.45 -9.49
N PRO A 81 3.92 7.97 -10.74
CA PRO A 81 2.73 7.88 -11.60
C PRO A 81 1.78 6.72 -11.25
N PHE A 82 2.01 6.00 -10.15
CA PHE A 82 1.28 4.78 -9.78
C PHE A 82 -0.01 5.05 -8.99
N LEU A 83 -0.72 6.14 -9.30
CA LEU A 83 -2.05 6.41 -8.75
C LEU A 83 -3.09 6.23 -9.84
N ASN A 84 -4.13 5.46 -9.52
CA ASN A 84 -5.36 5.46 -10.30
C ASN A 84 -6.28 6.54 -9.76
N ILE A 85 -6.54 7.57 -10.56
CA ILE A 85 -7.36 8.73 -10.17
C ILE A 85 -8.61 8.77 -11.04
N SER A 86 -9.77 8.89 -10.40
CA SER A 86 -11.05 9.17 -11.05
C SER A 86 -11.63 10.46 -10.50
N GLU A 87 -11.89 11.41 -11.39
CA GLU A 87 -12.51 12.69 -11.06
C GLU A 87 -14.04 12.54 -10.98
N ARG A 88 -14.62 12.99 -9.87
CA ARG A 88 -16.07 13.17 -9.70
C ARG A 88 -16.38 14.66 -9.52
N GLU A 89 -17.65 15.01 -9.45
CA GLU A 89 -18.09 16.40 -9.28
C GLU A 89 -17.55 17.03 -7.99
N GLU A 90 -17.64 16.32 -6.87
CA GLU A 90 -17.30 16.85 -5.53
C GLU A 90 -15.89 16.45 -5.05
N ASP A 91 -15.32 15.37 -5.57
CA ASP A 91 -14.09 14.76 -5.08
C ASP A 91 -13.27 14.04 -6.16
N PHE A 92 -12.13 13.50 -5.76
CA PHE A 92 -11.34 12.53 -6.50
C PHE A 92 -11.38 11.19 -5.78
N ILE A 93 -11.55 10.12 -6.54
CA ILE A 93 -11.32 8.75 -6.07
C ILE A 93 -9.90 8.37 -6.46
N VAL A 94 -9.06 8.04 -5.48
CA VAL A 94 -7.65 7.76 -5.70
C VAL A 94 -7.30 6.41 -5.11
N SER A 95 -6.73 5.54 -5.94
CA SER A 95 -6.21 4.24 -5.51
C SER A 95 -4.70 4.18 -5.68
N LEU A 96 -4.02 3.66 -4.67
CA LEU A 96 -2.57 3.47 -4.65
C LEU A 96 -2.21 2.24 -3.83
N ASN A 97 -1.05 1.64 -4.14
CA ASN A 97 -0.57 0.48 -3.40
C ASN A 97 0.24 0.87 -2.15
N LEU A 98 0.42 -0.09 -1.25
CA LEU A 98 1.07 0.11 0.03
C LEU A 98 2.56 0.49 -0.11
N ARG A 99 3.24 0.05 -1.16
CA ARG A 99 4.60 0.50 -1.47
C ARG A 99 4.61 2.01 -1.73
N THR A 100 3.72 2.50 -2.60
CA THR A 100 3.61 3.93 -2.91
C THR A 100 3.31 4.73 -1.65
N MET A 101 2.39 4.27 -0.80
CA MET A 101 2.11 4.92 0.49
C MET A 101 3.38 5.04 1.36
N LYS A 102 4.20 3.98 1.45
CA LYS A 102 5.47 3.99 2.20
C LYS A 102 6.48 4.96 1.59
N GLU A 103 6.64 4.95 0.27
CA GLU A 103 7.59 5.80 -0.43
C GLU A 103 7.23 7.30 -0.33
N LEU A 104 5.94 7.64 -0.33
CA LEU A 104 5.48 9.02 -0.14
C LEU A 104 5.91 9.59 1.22
N GLN A 105 5.97 8.76 2.28
CA GLN A 105 6.47 9.20 3.59
C GLN A 105 7.92 9.71 3.54
N THR A 106 8.72 9.27 2.55
CA THR A 106 10.10 9.72 2.36
C THR A 106 10.20 10.84 1.33
N LEU A 107 9.46 10.72 0.22
CA LEU A 107 9.58 11.65 -0.90
C LEU A 107 8.84 12.97 -0.69
N LEU A 108 7.63 12.90 -0.13
CA LEU A 108 6.71 14.03 -0.01
C LEU A 108 6.06 14.05 1.39
N PRO A 109 6.86 14.07 2.49
CA PRO A 109 6.38 13.89 3.86
C PRO A 109 5.43 14.99 4.33
N ASP A 110 5.53 16.19 3.75
CA ASP A 110 4.83 17.37 4.24
C ASP A 110 3.39 17.50 3.72
N LEU A 111 3.05 16.77 2.65
CA LEU A 111 1.73 16.81 2.04
C LEU A 111 0.64 16.28 2.98
N THR A 112 -0.54 16.90 2.91
CA THR A 112 -1.72 16.47 3.66
C THR A 112 -2.10 15.05 3.28
N PHE A 113 -2.10 14.74 1.99
CA PHE A 113 -2.41 13.42 1.47
C PHE A 113 -1.44 12.36 2.02
N THR A 114 -0.13 12.62 1.96
CA THR A 114 0.89 11.71 2.49
C THR A 114 0.67 11.40 3.97
N LYS A 115 0.46 12.44 4.77
CA LYS A 115 0.21 12.30 6.22
C LYS A 115 -1.04 11.49 6.52
N GLU A 116 -2.09 11.63 5.71
CA GLU A 116 -3.32 10.88 5.91
C GLU A 116 -3.18 9.41 5.52
N VAL A 117 -2.67 9.12 4.32
CA VAL A 117 -2.53 7.72 3.87
C VAL A 117 -1.55 6.93 4.76
N ALA A 118 -0.54 7.60 5.32
CA ALA A 118 0.40 7.00 6.26
C ALA A 118 -0.28 6.40 7.50
N LYS A 119 -1.42 6.93 7.95
CA LYS A 119 -2.18 6.40 9.11
C LYS A 119 -2.75 5.00 8.86
N HIS A 120 -2.85 4.59 7.59
CA HIS A 120 -3.37 3.31 7.17
C HIS A 120 -2.28 2.28 6.84
N ILE A 121 -1.00 2.68 6.93
CA ILE A 121 0.12 1.75 6.77
C ILE A 121 0.12 0.79 7.97
N PRO A 122 0.13 -0.54 7.73
CA PRO A 122 0.13 -1.50 8.82
C PRO A 122 1.39 -1.40 9.70
N ASP A 123 1.21 -1.63 11.00
CA ASP A 123 2.25 -1.55 12.04
C ASP A 123 3.46 -2.47 11.78
N TRP A 124 3.24 -3.61 11.13
CA TRP A 124 4.28 -4.55 10.75
C TRP A 124 5.17 -4.09 9.58
N LEU A 125 4.79 -3.01 8.89
CA LEU A 125 5.55 -2.39 7.79
C LEU A 125 6.22 -1.06 8.19
N THR A 126 6.01 -0.61 9.42
CA THR A 126 6.56 0.66 9.92
C THR A 126 8.07 0.61 10.11
#